data_AF-A0A1M5I749-F1
#
_entry.id   AF-A0A1M5I749-F1
#
_cell.length_a   1.000
_cell.length_b   1.000
_cell.length_c   1.000
_cell.angle_alpha   90.00
_cell.angle_beta   90.00
_cell.angle_gamma   90.00
#
_symmetry.space_group_name_H-M   'P 1'
#
loop_
_entity.id
_entity.type
_entity.pdbx_description
1 polymer ?
#
loop_
_entity_poly.entity_id
_entity_poly.type
_entity_poly.pdbx_seq_one_letter_code
_entity_poly.pdbx_strand_id
1 'polypeptide(L)' 'MCGPTIATMSRRAPRCPACPDSPRGVPLVIGLPSPEDFAAADRGEVVLGGCVRMPGPEAEWACPACGRELFPAPA' A
#
# COMPACT_ATOMS: atom_id res chain seq x y z
N MET A 1 19.35 -7.96 8.10
CA MET A 1 18.70 -8.56 6.91
C MET A 1 18.09 -7.42 6.11
N CYS A 2 18.60 -7.13 4.90
CA CYS A 2 18.12 -6.00 4.11
C CYS A 2 16.79 -6.37 3.45
N GLY A 3 15.67 -5.96 4.05
CA GLY A 3 14.37 -6.04 3.40
C GLY A 3 14.30 -5.12 2.17
N PRO A 4 13.40 -5.37 1.21
CA PRO A 4 13.21 -4.47 0.07
C PRO A 4 12.81 -3.07 0.57
N THR A 5 13.50 -2.03 0.09
CA THR A 5 13.14 -0.65 0.39
C THR A 5 11.79 -0.29 -0.23
N ILE A 6 11.03 0.61 0.42
CA ILE A 6 9.73 1.13 -0.06
C ILE A 6 9.81 1.56 -1.53
N ALA A 7 10.92 2.18 -1.94
CA ALA A 7 11.16 2.58 -3.33
C ALA A 7 11.13 1.41 -4.34
N THR A 8 11.61 0.22 -3.96
CA THR A 8 11.64 -0.98 -4.82
C THR A 8 10.25 -1.58 -4.97
N MET A 9 9.46 -1.52 -3.90
CA MET A 9 8.07 -1.94 -3.83
C MET A 9 7.20 -1.11 -4.81
N SER A 10 7.26 0.23 -4.73
CA SER A 10 6.42 1.13 -5.55
C SER A 10 6.52 0.98 -7.09
N ARG A 11 7.57 0.34 -7.63
CA ARG A 11 7.72 0.13 -9.09
C ARG A 11 6.78 -0.92 -9.68
N ARG A 12 6.32 -1.89 -8.88
CA ARG A 12 5.33 -2.90 -9.31
C ARG A 12 3.90 -2.50 -8.97
N ALA A 13 3.72 -1.35 -8.34
CA ALA A 13 2.42 -0.97 -7.84
C ALA A 13 1.44 -0.63 -8.99
N PRO A 14 0.22 -1.19 -8.94
CA PRO A 14 -0.86 -0.86 -9.88
C PRO A 14 -1.31 0.60 -9.72
N ARG A 15 -2.01 1.12 -10.73
CA ARG A 15 -2.69 2.42 -10.66
C ARG A 15 -4.12 2.25 -10.18
N CYS A 16 -4.63 3.24 -9.47
CA CYS A 16 -6.02 3.25 -9.04
C CYS A 16 -6.95 3.56 -10.22
N PRO A 17 -7.96 2.73 -10.51
CA PRO A 17 -8.93 3.02 -11.57
C PRO A 17 -9.90 4.16 -11.20
N ALA A 18 -10.07 4.45 -9.91
CA ALA A 18 -10.96 5.52 -9.42
C ALA A 18 -10.26 6.86 -9.23
N CYS A 19 -8.92 6.88 -9.23
CA CYS A 19 -8.11 8.09 -9.04
C CYS A 19 -7.05 8.16 -10.15
N PRO A 20 -7.40 8.62 -11.36
CA PRO A 20 -6.48 8.66 -12.49
C PRO A 20 -5.29 9.62 -12.27
N ASP A 21 -5.50 10.68 -11.50
CA ASP A 21 -4.46 11.68 -11.16
C ASP A 21 -3.60 11.27 -9.95
N SER A 22 -3.93 10.16 -9.29
CA SER A 22 -3.14 9.66 -8.16
C SER A 22 -1.80 9.08 -8.64
N PRO A 23 -0.73 9.18 -7.83
CA PRO A 23 0.45 8.34 -7.99
C PRO A 23 0.10 6.85 -8.01
N ARG A 24 1.05 6.01 -8.43
CA ARG A 24 0.94 4.55 -8.31
C ARG A 24 0.67 4.14 -6.87
N GLY A 25 0.12 2.95 -6.68
CA GLY A 25 -0.14 2.40 -5.35
C GLY A 25 1.10 2.44 -4.45
N VAL A 26 0.85 2.61 -3.16
CA VAL A 26 1.85 2.54 -2.09
C VAL A 26 1.59 1.30 -1.24
N PRO A 27 2.58 0.79 -0.48
CA PRO A 27 2.39 -0.38 0.36
C PRO A 27 1.21 -0.23 1.32
N LEU A 28 0.42 -1.30 1.45
CA LEU A 28 -0.67 -1.41 2.41
C LEU A 28 -0.19 -2.15 3.67
N VAL A 29 -0.15 -1.46 4.80
CA VAL A 29 0.24 -2.00 6.10
C VAL A 29 -1.03 -2.42 6.86
N ILE A 30 -1.29 -3.72 6.95
CA ILE A 30 -2.42 -4.26 7.73
C ILE A 30 -1.86 -4.93 8.99
N GLY A 31 -2.48 -4.70 10.14
CA GLY A 31 -2.10 -5.33 11.41
C GLY A 31 -1.78 -4.32 12.51
N LEU A 32 -0.63 -4.51 13.16
CA LEU A 32 -0.13 -3.63 14.20
C LEU A 32 0.97 -2.72 13.61
N PRO A 33 0.65 -1.50 13.16
CA PRO A 33 1.64 -0.58 12.62
C PRO A 33 2.60 -0.08 13.70
N SER A 34 3.84 0.16 13.30
CA SER A 34 4.86 0.82 14.11
C SER A 34 4.72 2.35 14.05
N PRO A 35 5.36 3.11 14.96
CA PRO A 35 5.41 4.58 14.87
C PRO A 35 6.00 5.10 13.54
N GLU A 36 6.93 4.35 12.94
CA GLU A 36 7.53 4.68 11.65
C GLU A 36 6.51 4.54 10.51
N ASP A 37 5.62 3.54 10.60
CA ASP A 37 4.53 3.36 9.63
C ASP A 37 3.52 4.50 9.70
N PHE A 38 3.22 5.02 10.91
CA PHE A 38 2.38 6.20 11.07
C PHE A 38 3.01 7.44 10.44
N ALA A 39 4.30 7.66 10.68
CA ALA A 39 5.02 8.79 10.06
C ALA A 39 5.10 8.64 8.53
N ALA A 40 5.26 7.42 8.02
CA ALA A 40 5.25 7.14 6.59
C ALA A 40 3.86 7.35 5.98
N ALA A 41 2.79 7.02 6.71
CA ALA A 41 1.42 7.27 6.28
C ALA A 41 1.10 8.77 6.19
N ASP A 42 1.58 9.56 7.15
CA ASP A 42 1.45 11.03 7.13
C ASP A 42 2.16 11.65 5.91
N ARG A 43 3.27 11.05 5.48
CA ARG A 43 3.98 11.43 4.24
C ARG A 43 3.36 10.84 2.96
N GLY A 44 2.34 10.00 3.07
CA GLY A 44 1.72 9.31 1.93
C GLY A 44 2.60 8.22 1.30
N GLU A 45 3.60 7.71 2.01
CA GLU A 45 4.52 6.66 1.56
C GLU A 45 3.95 5.25 1.75
N VAL A 46 3.00 5.09 2.66
CA VAL A 46 2.23 3.86 2.92
C VAL A 46 0.78 4.21 3.23
N VAL A 47 -0.11 3.22 3.12
CA VAL A 47 -1.48 3.32 3.63
C VAL A 47 -1.62 2.32 4.78
N LEU A 48 -2.14 2.78 5.91
CA LEU A 48 -2.48 1.88 7.01
C LEU A 48 -3.86 1.27 6.74
N GLY A 49 -3.87 -0.04 6.48
CA GLY A 49 -5.09 -0.84 6.50
C GLY A 49 -5.48 -1.18 7.93
N GLY A 50 -6.67 -1.75 8.10
CA GLY A 50 -7.18 -2.11 9.42
C GLY A 50 -6.29 -3.08 10.21
N CYS A 51 -6.72 -3.42 11.42
CA CYS A 51 -5.93 -4.29 12.30
C CYS A 51 -5.97 -5.78 11.91
N VAL A 52 -6.93 -6.21 11.10
CA VAL A 52 -7.20 -7.63 10.84
C VAL A 52 -7.04 -7.92 9.36
N ARG A 53 -6.20 -8.92 9.04
CA ARG A 53 -6.14 -9.50 7.71
C ARG A 53 -7.30 -10.46 7.52
N MET A 54 -8.11 -10.22 6.49
CA MET A 54 -9.21 -11.09 6.12
C MET A 54 -8.67 -12.27 5.30
N PRO A 55 -9.21 -13.49 5.48
CA PRO A 55 -8.84 -14.63 4.66
C PRO A 55 -9.25 -14.39 3.19
N GLY A 56 -8.31 -14.55 2.25
CA GLY A 56 -8.55 -14.33 0.82
C GLY A 56 -7.32 -13.78 0.09
N PRO A 57 -7.47 -13.30 -1.16
CA PRO A 57 -6.41 -12.59 -1.86
C PRO A 57 -6.06 -11.31 -1.09
N GLU A 58 -4.77 -11.13 -0.80
CA GLU A 58 -4.29 -10.02 0.01
C GLU A 58 -3.79 -8.89 -0.89
N ALA A 59 -4.31 -7.68 -0.66
CA ALA A 59 -3.80 -6.50 -1.33
C ALA A 59 -2.47 -6.09 -0.67
N GLU A 60 -1.41 -6.03 -1.47
CA GLU A 60 -0.12 -5.50 -1.03
C GLU A 60 -0.03 -3.97 -1.22
N TRP A 61 -0.94 -3.40 -2.00
CA TRP A 61 -0.95 -2.00 -2.40
C TRP A 61 -2.25 -1.33 -2.05
N ALA A 62 -2.20 -0.02 -1.84
CA ALA A 62 -3.38 0.82 -1.79
C ALA A 62 -3.13 2.16 -2.49
N CYS A 63 -4.21 2.79 -2.92
CA CYS A 63 -4.16 4.13 -3.51
C CYS A 63 -3.87 5.16 -2.40
N PRO A 64 -2.81 5.99 -2.53
CA PRO A 64 -2.52 7.01 -1.52
C PRO A 64 -3.57 8.13 -1.47
N ALA A 65 -4.37 8.31 -2.54
CA ALA A 65 -5.39 9.36 -2.60
C ALA A 65 -6.74 8.96 -1.97
N CYS A 66 -7.17 7.71 -2.16
CA CYS A 66 -8.49 7.25 -1.70
C CYS A 66 -8.45 6.05 -0.75
N GLY A 67 -7.27 5.49 -0.45
CA GLY A 67 -7.09 4.33 0.43
C GLY A 67 -7.59 3.00 -0.16
N ARG A 68 -8.09 2.97 -1.39
CA ARG A 68 -8.58 1.75 -2.03
C ARG A 68 -7.47 0.71 -2.16
N GLU A 69 -7.75 -0.50 -1.73
CA GLU A 69 -6.92 -1.69 -1.95
C GLU A 69 -6.73 -1.95 -3.44
N LEU A 70 -5.47 -2.16 -3.85
CA LEU A 70 -5.10 -2.41 -5.23
C LEU A 70 -4.41 -3.78 -5.33
N PHE A 71 -4.97 -4.61 -6.20
CA PHE A 71 -4.42 -5.92 -6.50
C PHE A 71 -3.56 -5.82 -7.76
N PRO A 72 -2.37 -6.46 -7.79
CA PRO A 72 -1.63 -6.58 -9.05
C PRO A 72 -2.50 -7.32 -10.08
N ALA A 73 -2.39 -6.94 -11.35
CA ALA A 73 -3.02 -7.70 -12.42
C ALA A 73 -2.49 -9.14 -12.38
N PRO A 74 -3.33 -10.17 -12.60
CA PRO A 74 -2.84 -11.53 -12.75
C PRO A 74 -1.80 -11.54 -13.87
N ALA A 75 -0.64 -12.15 -13.59
CA ALA A 75 0.46 -12.29 -14.55
C ALA A 75 0.06 -13.16 -15.75
#